data_AF-A0A4P5U9Q1-F1
#
_entry.id   AF-A0A4P5U9Q1-F1
#
_cell.length_a   1.000
_cell.length_b   1.000
_cell.length_c   1.000
_cell.angle_alpha   90.00
_cell.angle_beta   90.00
_cell.angle_gamma   90.00
#
_symmetry.space_group_name_H-M   'P 1'
#
loop_
_entity.id
_entity.type
_entity.pdbx_description
1 polymer ?
#
loop_
_entity_poly.entity_id
_entity_poly.type
_entity_poly.pdbx_seq_one_letter_code
_entity_poly.pdbx_strand_id
1 'polypeptide(L)'
;MNEREHAKIFFNFLEGGPVEITASFPAGEIKDTLDNLKTSANGENEEWTKLYVEFAKTAEEEGFKEIAAKFKLISKVEKAHEERFKKLYSNLEEGKVFVRNAKLIWKCRNCGHLHEGIKAPETCPLCMHPQSFFELQNSNF
;
A
#
# COMPACT_ATOMS: atom_id res chain seq x y z
N MET A 1 3.37 6.89 -3.68
CA MET A 1 3.30 7.34 -5.10
C MET A 1 1.89 7.20 -5.63
N ASN A 2 1.19 6.08 -5.37
CA ASN A 2 -0.19 5.85 -5.81
C ASN A 2 -1.19 6.90 -5.27
N GLU A 3 -1.29 7.09 -3.96
CA GLU A 3 -2.24 8.07 -3.38
C GLU A 3 -2.08 9.50 -3.90
N ARG A 4 -0.84 9.91 -4.18
CA ARG A 4 -0.59 11.23 -4.80
C ARG A 4 -1.25 11.32 -6.18
N GLU A 5 -1.17 10.27 -6.98
CA GLU A 5 -1.81 10.24 -8.30
C GLU A 5 -3.34 10.09 -8.19
N HIS A 6 -3.85 9.34 -7.21
CA HIS A 6 -5.29 9.27 -6.92
C HIS A 6 -5.85 10.66 -6.61
N ALA A 7 -5.20 11.37 -5.68
CA ALA A 7 -5.56 12.75 -5.34
C ALA A 7 -5.49 13.69 -6.55
N LYS A 8 -4.44 13.58 -7.37
CA LYS A 8 -4.30 14.39 -8.59
C LYS A 8 -5.42 14.12 -9.60
N ILE A 9 -5.83 12.87 -9.78
CA ILE A 9 -6.94 12.50 -10.66
C ILE A 9 -8.23 13.19 -10.20
N PHE A 10 -8.56 13.10 -8.91
CA PHE A 10 -9.75 13.76 -8.37
C PHE A 10 -9.67 15.28 -8.41
N PHE A 11 -8.50 15.85 -8.11
CA PHE A 11 -8.28 17.29 -8.15
C PHE A 11 -8.54 17.89 -9.53
N ASN A 12 -8.20 17.17 -10.60
CA ASN A 12 -8.40 17.63 -11.98
C ASN A 12 -9.88 17.72 -12.41
N PHE A 13 -10.82 17.16 -11.65
CA PHE A 13 -12.26 17.31 -11.91
C PHE A 13 -12.85 18.57 -11.28
N LEU A 14 -12.12 19.27 -10.41
CA LEU A 14 -12.61 20.47 -9.76
C LEU A 14 -12.53 21.69 -10.70
N GLU A 15 -13.58 22.52 -10.69
CA GLU A 15 -13.69 23.70 -11.55
C GLU A 15 -13.19 25.01 -10.90
N GLY A 16 -12.71 24.93 -9.66
CA GLY A 16 -12.17 26.05 -8.89
C GLY A 16 -13.16 26.71 -7.93
N GLY A 17 -12.67 27.67 -7.16
CA GLY A 17 -13.43 28.33 -6.09
C GLY A 17 -13.37 27.59 -4.73
N PRO A 18 -13.77 28.26 -3.63
CA PRO A 18 -13.82 27.65 -2.31
C PRO A 18 -15.05 26.73 -2.16
N VAL A 19 -14.85 25.56 -1.53
CA VAL A 19 -15.90 24.61 -1.16
C VAL A 19 -15.70 24.20 0.29
N GLU A 20 -16.78 24.18 1.07
CA GLU A 20 -16.77 23.68 2.45
C GLU A 20 -17.15 22.19 2.46
N ILE A 21 -16.42 21.38 3.23
CA ILE A 21 -16.71 19.95 3.43
C ILE A 21 -16.74 19.61 4.92
N THR A 22 -17.57 18.66 5.30
CA THR A 22 -17.58 18.06 6.65
C THR A 22 -17.16 16.59 6.53
N ALA A 23 -16.03 16.22 7.13
CA ALA A 23 -15.52 14.86 7.13
C ALA A 23 -14.71 14.56 8.41
N SER A 24 -14.59 13.29 8.76
CA SER A 24 -13.75 12.81 9.86
C SER A 24 -12.49 12.17 9.31
N PHE A 25 -11.37 12.33 10.02
CA PHE A 25 -10.07 11.77 9.62
C PHE A 25 -9.37 11.15 10.84
N PRO A 26 -8.43 10.20 10.62
CA PRO A 26 -7.56 9.72 11.68
C PRO A 26 -6.75 10.88 12.30
N ALA A 27 -6.96 11.14 13.58
CA ALA A 27 -6.27 12.19 14.32
C ALA A 27 -4.92 11.70 14.89
N GLY A 28 -4.09 11.10 14.04
CA GLY A 28 -2.86 10.41 14.48
C GLY A 28 -3.14 9.14 15.29
N GLU A 29 -2.14 8.51 15.92
CA GLU A 29 -0.72 8.85 16.01
C GLU A 29 0.18 7.91 15.18
N ILE A 30 1.48 8.23 15.06
CA ILE A 30 2.47 7.31 14.47
C ILE A 30 2.94 6.35 15.57
N LYS A 31 2.80 5.05 15.35
CA LYS A 31 3.20 3.99 16.28
C LYS A 31 4.32 3.14 15.70
N ASP A 32 4.51 1.95 16.25
CA ASP A 32 5.40 0.96 15.66
C ASP A 32 4.90 0.48 14.28
N THR A 33 5.75 -0.25 13.56
CA THR A 33 5.44 -0.69 12.20
C THR A 33 4.24 -1.63 12.15
N LEU A 34 4.01 -2.44 13.18
CA LEU A 34 2.92 -3.41 13.20
C LEU A 34 1.57 -2.69 13.31
N ASP A 35 1.47 -1.75 14.25
CA ASP A 35 0.28 -0.91 14.43
C ASP A 35 0.02 -0.02 13.21
N ASN A 36 1.08 0.55 12.62
CA ASN A 36 0.96 1.37 11.42
C ASN A 36 0.41 0.56 10.24
N LEU A 37 0.94 -0.66 9.99
CA LEU A 37 0.44 -1.54 8.93
C LEU A 37 -1.04 -1.92 9.12
N LYS A 38 -1.44 -2.20 10.37
CA LYS A 38 -2.84 -2.51 10.70
C LYS A 38 -3.75 -1.31 10.45
N THR A 39 -3.31 -0.13 10.88
CA THR A 39 -4.07 1.11 10.71
C THR A 39 -4.21 1.47 9.24
N SER A 40 -3.14 1.37 8.45
CA SER A 40 -3.18 1.56 7.00
C SER A 40 -4.13 0.57 6.33
N ALA A 41 -4.06 -0.73 6.65
CA ALA A 41 -4.98 -1.72 6.09
C ALA A 41 -6.46 -1.41 6.38
N ASN A 42 -6.77 -0.92 7.59
CA ASN A 42 -8.14 -0.54 7.95
C ASN A 42 -8.63 0.70 7.19
N GLY A 43 -7.77 1.70 7.00
CA GLY A 43 -8.10 2.89 6.21
C GLY A 43 -8.40 2.51 4.76
N GLU A 44 -7.50 1.74 4.12
CA GLU A 44 -7.71 1.23 2.76
C GLU A 44 -9.02 0.43 2.66
N ASN A 45 -9.32 -0.40 3.67
CA ASN A 45 -10.57 -1.17 3.73
C ASN A 45 -11.82 -0.28 3.71
N GLU A 46 -11.85 0.76 4.54
CA GLU A 46 -12.96 1.72 4.57
C GLU A 46 -13.13 2.41 3.20
N GLU A 47 -12.00 2.78 2.58
CA GLU A 47 -12.00 3.44 1.27
C GLU A 47 -12.64 2.59 0.18
N TRP A 48 -12.19 1.34 0.01
CA TRP A 48 -12.70 0.52 -1.10
C TRP A 48 -14.04 -0.15 -0.82
N THR A 49 -14.40 -0.42 0.44
CA THR A 49 -15.66 -1.10 0.77
C THR A 49 -16.83 -0.14 0.91
N LYS A 50 -16.57 1.09 1.36
CA LYS A 50 -17.61 2.05 1.72
C LYS A 50 -17.44 3.36 0.96
N LEU A 51 -16.36 4.10 1.21
CA LEU A 51 -16.23 5.49 0.77
C LEU A 51 -16.34 5.63 -0.76
N TYR A 52 -15.48 4.93 -1.51
CA TYR A 52 -15.48 5.03 -2.97
C TYR A 52 -16.67 4.31 -3.61
N VAL A 53 -17.29 3.34 -2.94
CA VAL A 53 -18.53 2.70 -3.40
C VAL A 53 -19.69 3.68 -3.33
N GLU A 54 -19.83 4.38 -2.21
CA GLU A 54 -20.85 5.42 -2.02
C GLU A 54 -20.63 6.59 -2.98
N PHE A 55 -19.39 7.09 -3.11
CA PHE A 55 -19.08 8.19 -4.03
C PHE A 55 -19.31 7.83 -5.49
N ALA A 56 -18.94 6.61 -5.91
CA ALA A 56 -19.21 6.16 -7.26
C ALA A 56 -20.71 6.05 -7.55
N LYS A 57 -21.50 5.63 -6.56
CA LYS A 57 -22.97 5.56 -6.67
C LYS A 57 -23.57 6.95 -6.84
N THR A 58 -23.23 7.89 -5.96
CA THR A 58 -23.70 9.28 -6.04
C THR A 58 -23.34 9.91 -7.39
N ALA A 59 -22.08 9.77 -7.83
CA ALA A 59 -21.64 10.28 -9.12
C ALA A 59 -22.42 9.68 -10.30
N GLU A 60 -22.82 8.42 -10.23
CA GLU A 60 -23.66 7.79 -11.27
C GLU A 60 -25.09 8.34 -11.26
N GLU A 61 -25.69 8.50 -10.07
CA GLU A 61 -27.03 9.04 -9.88
C GLU A 61 -27.15 10.51 -10.35
N GLU A 62 -26.08 11.29 -10.19
CA GLU A 62 -25.97 12.67 -10.64
C GLU A 62 -25.55 12.81 -12.13
N GLY A 63 -25.25 11.69 -12.80
CA GLY A 63 -24.90 11.65 -14.22
C GLY A 63 -23.41 11.86 -14.55
N PHE A 64 -22.54 11.97 -13.54
CA PHE A 64 -21.08 12.07 -13.67
C PHE A 64 -20.40 10.72 -13.91
N LYS A 65 -20.74 10.06 -15.03
CA LYS A 65 -20.28 8.70 -15.36
C LYS A 65 -18.77 8.53 -15.35
N GLU A 66 -18.02 9.53 -15.83
CA GLU A 66 -16.56 9.47 -15.82
C GLU A 66 -15.99 9.45 -14.40
N ILE A 67 -16.49 10.34 -13.53
CA ILE A 67 -16.06 10.43 -12.12
C ILE A 67 -16.41 9.13 -11.38
N ALA A 68 -17.63 8.61 -11.59
CA ALA A 68 -18.05 7.32 -11.05
C ALA A 68 -17.10 6.18 -11.47
N ALA A 69 -16.66 6.16 -12.73
CA ALA A 69 -15.68 5.19 -13.20
C ALA A 69 -14.31 5.35 -12.53
N LYS A 70 -13.86 6.59 -12.28
CA LYS A 70 -12.59 6.82 -11.56
C LYS A 70 -12.65 6.31 -10.12
N PHE A 71 -13.73 6.59 -9.38
CA PHE A 71 -13.93 6.04 -8.04
C PHE A 71 -13.91 4.51 -8.03
N LYS A 72 -14.61 3.86 -8.96
CA LYS A 72 -14.61 2.39 -9.09
C LYS A 72 -13.24 1.81 -9.43
N LEU A 73 -12.44 2.50 -10.24
CA LEU A 73 -11.09 2.05 -10.61
C LEU A 73 -10.11 2.21 -9.45
N ILE A 74 -10.13 3.36 -8.78
CA ILE A 74 -9.27 3.65 -7.62
C ILE A 74 -9.61 2.72 -6.45
N SER A 75 -10.90 2.46 -6.19
CA SER A 75 -11.35 1.46 -5.20
C SER A 75 -10.69 0.08 -5.38
N LYS A 76 -10.47 -0.38 -6.62
CA LYS A 76 -9.76 -1.65 -6.87
C LYS A 76 -8.28 -1.58 -6.50
N VAL A 77 -7.66 -0.41 -6.61
CA VAL A 77 -6.27 -0.18 -6.21
C VAL A 77 -6.16 -0.21 -4.69
N GLU A 78 -7.06 0.44 -3.98
CA GLU A 78 -7.05 0.45 -2.50
C GLU A 78 -7.28 -0.93 -1.91
N LYS A 79 -8.10 -1.77 -2.56
CA LYS A 79 -8.19 -3.18 -2.19
C LYS A 79 -6.83 -3.89 -2.29
N ALA A 80 -6.06 -3.65 -3.34
CA ALA A 80 -4.73 -4.22 -3.49
C ALA A 80 -3.74 -3.63 -2.46
N HIS A 81 -3.91 -2.37 -2.06
CA HIS A 81 -3.15 -1.77 -0.97
C HIS A 81 -3.45 -2.43 0.38
N GLU A 82 -4.72 -2.66 0.71
CA GLU A 82 -5.12 -3.40 1.90
C GLU A 82 -4.48 -4.79 1.92
N GLU A 83 -4.60 -5.56 0.82
CA GLU A 83 -4.03 -6.90 0.70
C GLU A 83 -2.51 -6.89 0.94
N ARG A 84 -1.81 -5.89 0.39
CA ARG A 84 -0.38 -5.67 0.61
C ARG A 84 -0.08 -5.38 2.08
N PHE A 85 -0.79 -4.46 2.72
CA PHE A 85 -0.55 -4.11 4.12
C PHE A 85 -0.85 -5.28 5.06
N LYS A 86 -1.95 -6.02 4.84
CA LYS A 86 -2.25 -7.26 5.57
C LYS A 86 -1.15 -8.30 5.41
N LYS A 87 -0.62 -8.47 4.18
CA LYS A 87 0.46 -9.43 3.94
C LYS A 87 1.75 -9.04 4.68
N LEU A 88 2.08 -7.75 4.69
CA LEU A 88 3.24 -7.23 5.43
C LEU A 88 3.04 -7.38 6.95
N TYR A 89 1.85 -7.08 7.44
CA TYR A 89 1.47 -7.26 8.84
C TYR A 89 1.69 -8.71 9.26
N SER A 90 1.11 -9.68 8.55
CA SER A 90 1.28 -11.11 8.87
C SER A 90 2.74 -11.55 8.79
N ASN A 91 3.50 -11.07 7.80
CA ASN A 91 4.92 -11.42 7.72
C ASN A 91 5.72 -10.86 8.91
N LEU A 92 5.36 -9.67 9.41
CA LEU A 92 6.03 -9.07 10.57
C LEU A 92 5.64 -9.78 11.87
N GLU A 93 4.34 -9.99 12.08
CA GLU A 93 3.77 -10.67 13.26
C GLU A 93 4.28 -12.10 13.40
N GLU A 94 4.38 -12.84 12.29
CA GLU A 94 4.84 -14.23 12.29
C GLU A 94 6.38 -14.36 12.21
N GLY A 95 7.13 -13.25 12.25
CA GLY A 95 8.60 -13.27 12.15
C GLY A 95 9.12 -13.75 10.79
N LYS A 96 8.30 -13.68 9.75
CA LYS A 96 8.58 -14.11 8.37
C LYS A 96 9.09 -12.98 7.48
N VAL A 97 9.60 -11.86 8.00
CA VAL A 97 10.13 -10.80 7.12
C VAL A 97 11.33 -11.31 6.31
N PHE A 98 12.28 -11.96 6.98
CA PHE A 98 13.57 -12.39 6.41
C PHE A 98 13.79 -13.92 6.40
N VAL A 99 12.72 -14.70 6.54
CA VAL A 99 12.74 -16.17 6.50
C VAL A 99 11.54 -16.72 5.73
N ARG A 100 11.73 -17.83 5.03
CA ARG A 100 10.66 -18.62 4.38
C ARG A 100 10.82 -20.11 4.69
N ASN A 101 9.88 -20.93 4.23
CA ASN A 101 9.94 -22.39 4.41
C ASN A 101 10.65 -23.13 3.26
N ALA A 102 11.06 -22.40 2.22
CA ALA A 102 11.76 -22.92 1.06
C ALA A 102 12.94 -21.98 0.72
N LYS A 103 13.94 -22.51 0.02
CA LYS A 103 15.03 -21.69 -0.52
C LYS A 103 14.46 -20.75 -1.58
N LEU A 104 14.71 -19.47 -1.40
CA LEU A 104 14.36 -18.41 -2.35
C LEU A 104 15.58 -17.51 -2.55
N ILE A 105 15.49 -16.63 -3.53
CA ILE A 105 16.53 -15.63 -3.78
C ILE A 105 16.14 -14.35 -3.05
N TRP A 106 17.03 -13.90 -2.16
CA TRP A 106 16.97 -12.64 -1.43
C TRP A 106 17.87 -11.62 -2.13
N LYS A 107 17.32 -10.47 -2.50
CA LYS A 107 18.05 -9.39 -3.16
C LYS A 107 18.33 -8.28 -2.15
N CYS A 108 19.58 -7.87 -2.05
CA CYS A 108 19.94 -6.65 -1.34
C CYS A 108 19.51 -5.42 -2.15
N ARG A 109 18.58 -4.63 -1.61
CA ARG A 109 18.09 -3.39 -2.23
C ARG A 109 19.15 -2.29 -2.36
N ASN A 110 20.23 -2.37 -1.57
CA ASN A 110 21.32 -1.38 -1.61
C ASN A 110 22.27 -1.60 -2.79
N CYS A 111 22.76 -2.84 -2.98
CA CYS A 111 23.84 -3.14 -3.93
C CYS A 111 23.48 -4.18 -5.00
N GLY A 112 22.31 -4.81 -4.91
CA GLY A 112 21.86 -5.83 -5.85
C GLY A 112 22.37 -7.25 -5.60
N HIS A 113 23.18 -7.49 -4.55
CA HIS A 113 23.64 -8.84 -4.19
C HIS A 113 22.46 -9.82 -4.06
N LEU A 114 22.57 -10.96 -4.73
CA LEU A 114 21.60 -12.05 -4.68
C LEU A 114 22.11 -13.16 -3.76
N HIS A 115 21.30 -13.52 -2.78
CA HIS A 115 21.57 -14.59 -1.82
C HIS A 115 20.50 -15.67 -1.94
N GLU A 116 20.87 -16.90 -2.26
CA GLU A 116 19.95 -18.04 -2.27
C GLU A 116 19.93 -18.69 -0.89
N GLY A 117 18.76 -18.76 -0.25
CA GLY A 117 18.64 -19.32 1.09
C GLY A 117 17.21 -19.32 1.63
N ILE A 118 17.03 -20.04 2.73
CA ILE A 118 15.78 -20.03 3.51
C ILE A 118 15.64 -18.70 4.29
N LYS A 119 16.77 -18.05 4.62
CA LYS A 119 16.86 -16.77 5.34
C LYS A 119 17.72 -15.78 4.58
N ALA A 120 17.43 -14.48 4.71
CA ALA A 120 18.36 -13.43 4.31
C ALA A 120 19.54 -13.36 5.31
N PRO A 121 20.76 -13.03 4.87
CA PRO A 121 21.91 -12.93 5.78
C PRO A 121 21.78 -11.71 6.71
N GLU A 122 22.29 -11.82 7.93
CA GLU A 122 22.24 -10.73 8.92
C GLU A 122 22.98 -9.47 8.44
N THR A 123 24.04 -9.67 7.66
CA THR A 123 24.83 -8.62 7.00
C THR A 123 25.05 -9.02 5.56
N CYS A 124 24.87 -8.08 4.63
CA CYS A 124 25.15 -8.29 3.22
C CYS A 124 26.65 -8.55 3.02
N PRO A 125 27.07 -9.69 2.43
CA PRO A 125 28.49 -10.03 2.28
C PRO A 125 29.21 -9.15 1.24
N LEU A 126 28.47 -8.36 0.45
CA LEU A 126 29.04 -7.48 -0.57
C LEU A 126 29.20 -6.04 -0.07
N CYS A 127 28.13 -5.42 0.42
CA CYS A 127 28.13 -4.01 0.80
C CYS A 127 28.09 -3.75 2.31
N MET A 128 28.15 -4.80 3.12
CA MET A 128 28.16 -4.74 4.59
C MET A 128 26.94 -4.08 5.25
N HIS A 129 25.86 -3.84 4.51
CA HIS A 129 24.61 -3.30 5.06
C HIS A 129 23.79 -4.38 5.77
N PRO A 130 22.96 -4.02 6.77
CA PRO A 130 22.21 -4.97 7.60
C PRO A 130 21.10 -5.71 6.82
N GLN A 131 20.58 -6.77 7.44
CA GLN A 131 19.51 -7.63 6.90
C GLN A 131 18.28 -6.85 6.39
N SER A 132 17.97 -5.69 6.98
CA SER A 132 16.86 -4.81 6.61
C SER A 132 16.90 -4.29 5.17
N PHE A 133 18.03 -4.44 4.48
CA PHE A 133 18.17 -4.13 3.07
C PHE A 133 17.77 -5.30 2.16
N PHE A 134 17.53 -6.50 2.65
CA PHE A 134 17.11 -7.63 1.82
C PHE A 134 15.59 -7.64 1.59
N GLU A 135 15.21 -8.01 0.38
CA GLU A 135 13.83 -8.34 -0.02
C GLU A 135 13.82 -9.65 -0.81
N LEU A 136 12.66 -10.25 -1.03
CA LEU A 136 12.55 -11.35 -1.99
C LEU A 136 12.78 -10.81 -3.40
N GLN A 137 13.54 -11.54 -4.22
CA GLN A 137 13.75 -11.17 -5.62
C GLN A 137 12.43 -11.23 -6.39
N ASN A 138 12.07 -10.13 -7.04
CA ASN A 138 11.01 -10.12 -8.05
C ASN A 138 11.52 -10.75 -9.36
N SER A 139 10.66 -11.44 -10.10
CA SER A 139 11.03 -12.15 -11.33
C SER A 139 10.30 -11.67 -12.59
N ASN A 140 9.49 -10.62 -12.47
CA ASN A 140 8.57 -10.15 -13.51
C ASN A 140 8.98 -8.80 -14.13
N PHE A 141 10.28 -8.59 -14.32
CA PHE A 141 10.86 -7.44 -15.02
C PHE A 141 11.74 -7.90 -16.18
#